data_AF-A0A0K2JGY5-F1
#
_entry.id   AF-A0A0K2JGY5-F1
#
_cell.length_a   1.000
_cell.length_b   1.000
_cell.length_c   1.000
_cell.angle_alpha   90.00
_cell.angle_beta   90.00
_cell.angle_gamma   90.00
#
_symmetry.space_group_name_H-M   'P 1'
#
loop_
_entity.id
_entity.type
_entity.pdbx_description
1 polymer ?
#
loop_
_entity_poly.entity_id
_entity_poly.type
_entity_poly.pdbx_seq_one_letter_code
_entity_poly.pdbx_strand_id
1 'polypeptide(L)'
;MAKEYFAKLKIKTLIISCNGALIRDSLTNEILYQQSLPQALALAVLTKAIAANVVHIVYTANMVYGHPESGRIAFMVKYNAQLDNDGNWSFKNFIPF
;
A
#
# COMPACT_ATOMS: atom_id res chain seq x y z
N MET A 1 7.52 2.18 -0.15
CA MET A 1 8.24 2.18 1.15
C MET A 1 9.19 1.00 1.30
N ALA A 2 8.75 -0.27 1.32
CA ALA A 2 9.67 -1.40 1.47
C ALA A 2 10.79 -1.42 0.40
N LYS A 3 10.43 -1.16 -0.86
CA LYS A 3 11.38 -1.05 -1.98
C LYS A 3 12.53 -0.05 -1.71
N GLU A 4 12.25 1.07 -1.07
CA GLU A 4 13.27 2.12 -0.78
C GLU A 4 14.31 1.62 0.23
N TYR A 5 13.85 1.02 1.33
CA TYR A 5 14.76 0.44 2.31
C TYR A 5 15.54 -0.73 1.71
N PHE A 6 14.90 -1.54 0.87
CA PHE A 6 15.56 -2.65 0.20
C PHE A 6 16.66 -2.19 -0.75
N ALA A 7 16.40 -1.12 -1.54
CA ALA A 7 17.40 -0.53 -2.41
C ALA A 7 18.60 0.02 -1.61
N LYS A 8 18.33 0.83 -0.58
CA LYS A 8 19.38 1.46 0.26
C LYS A 8 20.21 0.43 1.03
N LEU A 9 19.56 -0.64 1.52
CA LEU A 9 20.21 -1.71 2.27
C LEU A 9 20.76 -2.83 1.38
N LYS A 10 20.64 -2.71 0.05
CA LYS A 10 21.06 -3.71 -0.94
C LYS A 10 20.46 -5.11 -0.66
N ILE A 11 19.22 -5.15 -0.16
CA ILE A 11 18.48 -6.38 0.09
C ILE A 11 17.97 -6.95 -1.24
N LYS A 12 18.17 -8.24 -1.46
CA LYS A 12 17.79 -8.96 -2.70
C LYS A 12 16.86 -10.14 -2.45
N THR A 13 16.08 -10.07 -1.38
CA THR A 13 15.17 -11.15 -0.97
C THR A 13 13.75 -10.87 -1.42
N LEU A 14 12.90 -11.91 -1.45
CA LEU A 14 11.47 -11.73 -1.68
C LEU A 14 10.87 -10.78 -0.62
N ILE A 15 9.90 -9.98 -1.07
CA ILE A 15 9.11 -9.09 -0.21
C ILE A 15 7.79 -9.79 0.09
N ILE A 16 7.58 -10.16 1.36
CA ILE A 16 6.29 -10.66 1.86
C ILE A 16 5.57 -9.49 2.51
N SER A 17 4.37 -9.16 2.02
CA SER A 17 3.59 -7.99 2.43
C SER A 17 2.10 -8.31 2.54
N CYS A 18 1.30 -7.32 2.96
CA CYS A 18 -0.16 -7.46 3.15
C CYS A 18 -0.53 -8.65 4.05
N ASN A 19 0.20 -8.83 5.16
CA ASN A 19 0.03 -9.95 6.08
C ASN A 19 0.17 -11.34 5.41
N GLY A 20 1.06 -11.45 4.41
CA GLY A 20 1.30 -12.69 3.66
C GLY A 20 0.46 -12.82 2.39
N ALA A 21 -0.49 -11.92 2.15
CA ALA A 21 -1.36 -11.96 0.97
C ALA A 21 -0.64 -11.55 -0.33
N LEU A 22 0.59 -11.05 -0.29
CA LEU A 22 1.33 -10.60 -1.46
C LEU A 22 2.82 -10.89 -1.32
N ILE A 23 3.38 -11.67 -2.26
CA ILE A 23 4.82 -11.95 -2.37
C ILE A 23 5.32 -11.41 -3.71
N ARG A 24 6.41 -10.64 -3.67
CA ARG A 24 7.08 -10.11 -4.86
C ARG A 24 8.57 -10.34 -4.86
N ASP A 25 9.15 -10.44 -6.05
CA ASP A 25 10.58 -10.33 -6.23
C ASP A 25 11.03 -8.87 -6.02
N SER A 26 12.06 -8.65 -5.18
CA SER A 26 12.54 -7.29 -4.87
C SER A 26 13.28 -6.60 -6.01
N LEU A 27 13.83 -7.37 -6.96
CA LEU A 27 14.64 -6.89 -8.07
C LEU A 27 13.76 -6.60 -9.28
N THR A 28 12.90 -7.55 -9.67
CA THR A 28 12.03 -7.43 -10.86
C THR A 28 10.68 -6.79 -10.55
N ASN A 29 10.29 -6.72 -9.27
CA ASN A 29 8.96 -6.29 -8.81
C ASN A 29 7.79 -7.18 -9.29
N GLU A 30 8.11 -8.35 -9.84
CA GLU A 30 7.14 -9.36 -10.28
C GLU A 30 6.33 -9.90 -9.09
N ILE A 31 5.03 -10.10 -9.30
CA ILE A 31 4.13 -10.73 -8.31
C ILE A 31 4.26 -12.25 -8.45
N LEU A 32 4.83 -12.89 -7.43
CA LEU A 32 4.98 -14.34 -7.39
C LEU A 32 3.77 -15.02 -6.72
N TYR A 33 3.10 -14.30 -5.81
CA TYR A 33 1.92 -14.78 -5.14
C TYR A 33 1.01 -13.63 -4.74
N GLN A 34 -0.30 -13.80 -4.91
CA GLN A 34 -1.31 -12.85 -4.46
C GLN A 34 -2.59 -13.58 -4.04
N GLN A 35 -3.08 -13.26 -2.84
CA GLN A 35 -4.38 -13.70 -2.33
C GLN A 35 -5.24 -12.48 -2.01
N SER A 36 -6.10 -12.09 -2.94
CA SER A 36 -7.04 -10.99 -2.74
C SER A 36 -8.31 -11.45 -2.03
N LEU A 37 -8.91 -10.55 -1.25
CA LEU A 37 -10.28 -10.75 -0.77
C LEU A 37 -11.23 -10.82 -1.99
N PRO A 38 -12.24 -11.71 -1.99
CA PRO A 38 -13.30 -11.66 -2.99
C PRO A 38 -13.96 -10.28 -3.00
N GLN A 39 -14.18 -9.73 -4.20
CA GLN A 39 -14.66 -8.35 -4.36
C GLN A 39 -15.95 -8.08 -3.58
N ALA A 40 -16.92 -9.01 -3.61
CA ALA A 40 -18.17 -8.86 -2.88
C ALA A 40 -17.96 -8.74 -1.36
N LEU A 41 -17.02 -9.52 -0.81
CA LEU A 41 -16.67 -9.45 0.61
C LEU A 41 -15.94 -8.15 0.94
N ALA A 42 -14.98 -7.75 0.12
CA ALA A 42 -14.27 -6.48 0.29
C ALA A 42 -15.24 -5.29 0.30
N LEU A 43 -16.19 -5.26 -0.65
CA LEU A 43 -17.22 -4.24 -0.73
C LEU A 43 -18.11 -4.23 0.53
N ALA A 44 -18.60 -5.40 0.95
CA ALA A 44 -19.44 -5.50 2.14
C ALA A 44 -18.75 -5.00 3.42
N VAL A 45 -17.46 -5.31 3.59
CA VAL A 45 -16.65 -4.83 4.73
C VAL A 45 -16.44 -3.32 4.65
N LEU A 46 -16.07 -2.80 3.47
CA LEU A 46 -15.81 -1.38 3.27
C LEU A 46 -17.07 -0.53 3.47
N THR A 47 -18.21 -0.95 2.92
CA THR A 47 -19.49 -0.25 3.11
C THR A 47 -19.84 -0.14 4.59
N LYS A 48 -19.67 -1.23 5.36
CA LYS A 48 -19.92 -1.20 6.82
C LYS A 48 -18.94 -0.30 7.56
N ALA A 49 -17.65 -0.35 7.20
CA ALA A 49 -16.63 0.49 7.82
C ALA A 49 -16.90 1.98 7.57
N ILE A 50 -17.25 2.35 6.33
CA ILE A 50 -17.60 3.73 5.95
C ILE A 50 -18.85 4.18 6.71
N ALA A 51 -19.93 3.38 6.71
CA ALA A 51 -21.17 3.72 7.41
C ALA A 51 -20.98 3.91 8.92
N ALA A 52 -20.01 3.21 9.52
CA ALA A 52 -19.68 3.32 10.94
C ALA A 52 -18.56 4.33 11.25
N ASN A 53 -18.09 5.09 10.25
CA ASN A 53 -16.94 6.00 10.36
C ASN A 53 -15.69 5.36 10.97
N VAL A 54 -15.42 4.11 10.63
CA VAL A 54 -14.23 3.39 11.09
C VAL A 54 -13.04 3.78 10.23
N VAL A 55 -11.99 4.30 10.87
CA VAL A 55 -10.73 4.61 10.20
C VAL A 55 -10.09 3.32 9.67
N HIS A 56 -9.98 3.22 8.33
CA HIS A 56 -9.50 2.01 7.66
C HIS A 56 -8.47 2.34 6.56
N ILE A 57 -7.76 1.30 6.12
CA ILE A 57 -6.77 1.34 5.03
C ILE A 57 -6.98 0.09 4.17
N VAL A 58 -6.96 0.26 2.85
CA VAL A 58 -7.07 -0.81 1.87
C VAL A 58 -5.74 -0.94 1.15
N TYR A 59 -5.11 -2.08 1.31
CA TYR A 59 -3.91 -2.44 0.58
C TYR A 59 -4.29 -3.20 -0.69
N THR A 60 -3.82 -2.72 -1.83
CA THR A 60 -3.84 -3.46 -3.09
C THR A 60 -2.41 -3.78 -3.51
N ALA A 61 -2.29 -4.56 -4.59
CA ALA A 61 -1.03 -4.84 -5.23
C ALA A 61 -0.22 -3.57 -5.52
N ASN A 62 -0.86 -2.52 -6.02
CA ASN A 62 -0.17 -1.38 -6.62
C ASN A 62 -0.36 -0.08 -5.83
N MET A 63 -1.41 0.00 -5.01
CA MET A 63 -1.85 1.22 -4.36
C MET A 63 -2.37 0.95 -2.95
N VAL A 64 -2.34 2.00 -2.13
CA VAL A 64 -2.95 2.00 -0.80
C VAL A 64 -4.02 3.08 -0.78
N TYR A 65 -5.24 2.70 -0.42
CA TYR A 65 -6.35 3.62 -0.17
C TYR A 65 -6.57 3.73 1.33
N GLY A 66 -7.20 4.79 1.80
CA GLY A 66 -7.56 4.87 3.21
C GLY A 66 -8.54 5.97 3.51
N HIS A 67 -9.09 5.88 4.72
CA HIS A 67 -10.01 6.86 5.26
C HIS A 67 -9.35 8.25 5.34
N PRO A 68 -10.07 9.35 5.07
CA PRO A 68 -9.53 10.71 5.13
C PRO A 68 -8.87 11.06 6.47
N GLU A 69 -9.41 10.55 7.57
CA GLU A 69 -8.88 10.78 8.92
C GLU A 69 -7.75 9.81 9.32
N SER A 70 -7.25 8.98 8.40
CA SER A 70 -6.18 8.04 8.70
C SER A 70 -4.85 8.77 8.89
N GLY A 71 -4.43 8.93 10.15
CA GLY A 71 -3.12 9.50 10.49
C GLY A 71 -1.95 8.74 9.86
N ARG A 72 -2.10 7.42 9.63
CA ARG A 72 -1.10 6.61 8.92
C ARG A 72 -1.02 7.00 7.43
N ILE A 73 -2.14 7.28 6.76
CA ILE A 73 -2.12 7.80 5.40
C ILE A 73 -1.48 9.18 5.36
N ALA A 74 -1.89 10.09 6.25
CA ALA A 74 -1.33 11.44 6.31
C ALA A 74 0.20 11.42 6.49
N PHE A 75 0.69 10.54 7.36
CA PHE A 75 2.13 10.31 7.53
C PHE A 75 2.80 9.83 6.24
N MET A 76 2.22 8.85 5.55
CA MET A 76 2.78 8.27 4.32
C MET A 76 2.84 9.30 3.18
N VAL A 77 1.80 10.12 3.02
CA VAL A 77 1.77 11.21 2.04
C VAL A 77 2.89 12.22 2.32
N LYS A 78 3.05 12.62 3.59
CA LYS A 78 4.13 13.54 3.99
C LYS A 78 5.51 12.94 3.75
N TYR A 79 5.71 11.65 4.05
CA TYR A 79 6.97 10.95 3.81
C TYR A 79 7.29 10.86 2.31
N ASN A 80 6.31 10.50 1.48
CA ASN A 80 6.51 10.42 0.02
C ASN A 80 6.85 11.79 -0.59
N ALA A 81 6.23 12.87 -0.13
CA ALA A 81 6.54 14.23 -0.58
C ALA A 81 7.99 14.65 -0.28
N GLN A 82 8.63 14.08 0.75
CA GLN A 82 10.04 14.31 1.04
C GLN A 82 10.97 13.54 0.10
N LEU A 83 10.50 12.45 -0.50
CA LEU A 83 11.27 11.62 -1.44
C LEU A 83 11.19 12.14 -2.89
N ASP A 84 10.11 12.82 -3.26
CA ASP A 84 9.92 13.39 -4.62
C ASP A 84 10.95 14.51 -4.95
N ASN A 85 11.66 15.06 -3.96
CA ASN A 85 12.76 16.01 -4.19
C ASN A 85 14.04 15.39 -4.77
N ASP A 86 14.15 14.05 -4.83
CA ASP A 86 15.27 13.33 -5.46
C ASP A 86 14.97 12.85 -6.89
N GLY A 87 13.91 13.37 -7.53
CA GLY A 87 13.76 13.37 -8.98
C GLY A 87 13.24 12.10 -9.65
N ASN A 88 12.76 11.11 -8.91
CA ASN A 88 11.98 9.99 -9.45
C ASN A 88 11.08 9.43 -8.34
N TRP A 89 9.92 8.87 -8.71
CA TRP A 89 9.06 8.01 -7.88
C TRP A 89 7.88 8.65 -7.14
N SER A 90 6.84 8.96 -7.91
CA SER A 90 5.52 9.25 -7.38
C SER A 90 4.76 7.97 -6.99
N PHE A 91 4.34 7.86 -5.72
CA PHE A 91 3.09 7.18 -5.36
C PHE A 91 1.92 7.98 -5.97
N LYS A 92 1.78 7.91 -7.29
CA LYS A 92 0.62 8.42 -7.99
C LYS A 92 -0.55 7.52 -7.64
N ASN A 93 -1.66 8.15 -7.31
CA ASN A 93 -2.93 7.55 -6.96
C ASN A 93 -3.03 7.21 -5.47
N PHE A 94 -3.33 8.24 -4.69
CA PHE A 94 -4.16 8.11 -3.51
C PHE A 94 -5.52 8.70 -3.89
N ILE A 95 -6.58 7.89 -3.81
CA ILE A 95 -7.94 8.35 -4.04
C ILE A 95 -8.65 8.21 -2.68
N PRO A 96 -9.04 9.32 -2.02
CA PRO A 96 -9.88 9.24 -0.85
C PRO A 96 -11.21 8.59 -1.23
N PHE A 97 -11.71 7.71 -0.36
CA PHE A 97 -13.11 7.30 -0.37
C PHE A 97 -13.95 8.34 0.34
#